data_AF-A0A352MXG2-F1
#
_entry.id   AF-A0A352MXG2-F1
#
_cell.length_a   1.000
_cell.length_b   1.000
_cell.length_c   1.000
_cell.angle_alpha   90.00
_cell.angle_beta   90.00
_cell.angle_gamma   90.00
#
_symmetry.space_group_name_H-M   'P 1'
#
loop_
_entity.id
_entity.type
_entity.pdbx_description
1 polymer ?
#
loop_
_entity_poly.entity_id
_entity_poly.type
_entity_poly.pdbx_seq_one_letter_code
_entity_poly.pdbx_strand_id
1 'polypeptide(L)' 'MDVDDIVDLLSIDLIGVIPDDEYIITQTNKGEPAVSNKKAPSGKAYIEIARRVLGDNIEVTIPGRDEGFFAKILSFFRRK' A
#
# COMPACT_ATOMS: atom_id res chain seq x y z
N MET A 1 3.35 15.94 -0.71
CA MET A 1 3.10 15.89 0.74
C MET A 1 3.47 14.49 1.14
N ASP A 2 4.39 14.33 2.09
CA ASP A 2 4.79 12.99 2.52
C ASP A 2 3.65 12.34 3.31
N VAL A 3 3.56 11.02 3.27
CA VAL A 3 2.57 10.26 4.03
C VAL A 3 2.79 10.48 5.53
N ASP A 4 4.04 10.57 5.97
CA ASP A 4 4.38 10.80 7.37
C ASP A 4 3.88 12.18 7.85
N ASP A 5 4.04 13.24 7.04
CA ASP A 5 3.53 14.58 7.38
C ASP A 5 2.02 14.57 7.61
N ILE A 6 1.27 13.79 6.83
CA ILE A 6 -0.19 13.66 6.94
C ILE A 6 -0.56 12.94 8.24
N VAL A 7 0.14 11.86 8.56
CA VAL A 7 -0.10 11.08 9.79
C VAL A 7 0.18 11.93 11.03
N ASP A 8 1.31 12.65 11.03
CA ASP A 8 1.68 13.54 12.13
C ASP A 8 0.66 14.67 12.32
N LEU A 9 0.22 15.29 11.23
CA LEU A 9 -0.77 16.37 11.27
C LEU A 9 -2.13 15.90 11.79
N LEU A 10 -2.61 14.74 11.32
CA LEU A 10 -3.95 14.25 11.64
C LEU A 10 -4.01 13.46 12.95
N SER A 11 -2.86 12.95 13.45
CA SER A 11 -2.77 12.15 14.67
C SER A 11 -3.72 10.94 14.66
N ILE A 12 -3.79 10.24 13.52
CA ILE A 12 -4.61 9.03 13.33
C ILE A 12 -3.78 7.90 12.73
N ASP A 13 -4.21 6.67 12.98
CA ASP A 13 -3.55 5.48 12.43
C ASP A 13 -3.75 5.38 10.91
N LEU A 14 -2.64 5.22 10.19
CA LEU A 14 -2.66 4.98 8.76
C LEU A 14 -3.04 3.52 8.48
N ILE A 15 -4.16 3.30 7.79
CA ILE A 15 -4.62 1.95 7.41
C ILE A 15 -4.16 1.52 6.00
N GLY A 16 -3.67 2.45 5.19
CA GLY A 16 -3.11 2.16 3.87
C GLY A 16 -3.01 3.38 2.96
N VAL A 17 -2.24 3.23 1.89
CA VAL A 17 -2.02 4.25 0.86
C VAL A 17 -2.39 3.65 -0.50
N ILE A 18 -3.24 4.35 -1.25
CA ILE A 18 -3.61 3.95 -2.60
C ILE A 18 -2.76 4.79 -3.57
N PRO A 19 -1.91 4.18 -4.41
CA PRO A 19 -1.15 4.91 -5.41
C PRO A 19 -2.06 5.47 -6.49
N ASP A 20 -1.59 6.52 -7.16
CA ASP A 20 -2.18 6.92 -8.44
C ASP A 20 -2.05 5.79 -9.46
N ASP A 21 -3.13 5.50 -10.18
CA ASP A 21 -3.26 4.29 -10.97
C ASP A 21 -4.17 4.51 -12.20
N GLU A 22 -3.57 4.48 -13.39
CA GLU A 22 -4.27 4.61 -14.67
C GLU A 22 -5.35 3.53 -14.88
N TYR A 23 -5.21 2.36 -14.23
CA TYR A 23 -6.21 1.31 -14.32
C TYR A 23 -7.56 1.72 -13.71
N ILE A 24 -7.60 2.66 -12.76
CA ILE A 24 -8.86 3.16 -12.17
C ILE A 24 -9.78 3.71 -13.26
N ILE A 25 -9.24 4.52 -14.18
CA ILE A 25 -10.01 5.13 -15.28
C ILE A 25 -10.54 4.04 -16.21
N THR A 26 -9.65 3.13 -16.63
CA THR A 26 -10.02 2.06 -17.58
C THR A 26 -11.05 1.10 -17.01
N GLN A 27 -10.98 0.79 -15.71
CA GLN A 27 -11.88 -0.13 -15.01
C GLN A 27 -13.25 0.52 -14.79
N THR A 28 -13.27 1.79 -14.37
CA THR A 28 -14.51 2.58 -14.25
C THR A 28 -15.27 2.64 -15.57
N ASN A 29 -14.58 2.90 -16.69
CA ASN A 29 -15.20 2.93 -18.02
C ASN A 29 -15.74 1.57 -18.48
N LYS A 30 -15.21 0.46 -17.96
CA LYS A 30 -15.71 -0.90 -18.22
C LYS A 30 -16.85 -1.31 -17.29
N GLY A 31 -17.12 -0.54 -16.23
CA GLY A 31 -18.04 -0.94 -15.18
C GLY A 31 -17.51 -2.07 -14.30
N GLU A 32 -16.19 -2.25 -14.25
CA GLU A 32 -15.52 -3.30 -13.49
C GLU A 32 -14.77 -2.71 -12.29
N PRO A 33 -14.75 -3.37 -11.11
CA PRO A 33 -13.96 -2.90 -9.97
C PRO A 33 -12.45 -3.01 -10.23
N ALA A 34 -11.67 -2.01 -9.79
CA ALA A 34 -10.21 -2.03 -9.93
C ALA A 34 -9.52 -3.26 -9.29
N VAL A 35 -10.09 -3.78 -8.20
CA VAL A 35 -9.62 -5.00 -7.52
C VAL A 35 -9.70 -6.27 -8.38
N SER A 36 -10.51 -6.26 -9.45
CA SER A 36 -10.59 -7.39 -10.38
C SER A 36 -9.35 -7.52 -11.29
N ASN A 37 -8.63 -6.42 -11.48
CA ASN A 37 -7.43 -6.39 -12.31
C ASN A 37 -6.17 -6.65 -11.48
N LYS A 38 -5.58 -7.83 -11.64
CA LYS A 38 -4.34 -8.22 -10.93
C LYS A 38 -3.11 -7.36 -11.27
N LYS A 39 -3.16 -6.57 -12.34
CA LYS A 39 -2.09 -5.63 -12.73
C LYS A 39 -2.27 -4.24 -12.11
N ALA A 40 -3.44 -3.94 -11.54
CA ALA A 40 -3.72 -2.65 -10.94
C ALA A 40 -3.06 -2.57 -9.54
N PRO A 41 -2.05 -1.71 -9.33
CA PRO A 41 -1.46 -1.51 -8.00
C PRO A 41 -2.51 -1.01 -6.99
N SER A 42 -3.48 -0.19 -7.42
CA SER A 42 -4.59 0.25 -6.57
C SER A 42 -5.44 -0.93 -6.07
N GLY A 43 -5.68 -1.92 -6.93
CA GLY A 43 -6.44 -3.12 -6.60
C GLY A 43 -5.82 -3.90 -5.43
N LYS A 44 -4.50 -4.06 -5.44
CA LYS A 44 -3.77 -4.67 -4.31
C LYS A 44 -3.92 -3.83 -3.03
N ALA A 45 -3.74 -2.51 -3.12
CA ALA A 45 -3.86 -1.61 -1.97
C ALA A 45 -5.27 -1.67 -1.34
N TYR A 46 -6.33 -1.65 -2.15
CA TYR A 46 -7.71 -1.79 -1.66
C TYR A 46 -7.95 -3.11 -0.91
N ILE A 47 -7.42 -4.23 -1.41
CA ILE A 47 -7.56 -5.54 -0.75
C ILE A 47 -6.83 -5.56 0.60
N GLU A 48 -5.62 -5.02 0.67
CA GLU A 48 -4.87 -4.94 1.93
C GLU A 48 -5.59 -4.05 2.96
N ILE A 49 -6.12 -2.90 2.53
CA ILE A 49 -6.91 -2.01 3.40
C ILE A 49 -8.15 -2.74 3.91
N ALA A 50 -8.90 -3.40 3.03
CA ALA A 50 -10.09 -4.17 3.42
C ALA A 50 -9.77 -5.25 4.44
N ARG A 51 -8.64 -5.96 4.28
CA ARG A 51 -8.18 -6.96 5.26
C ARG A 51 -7.86 -6.34 6.62
N ARG A 52 -7.19 -5.19 6.66
CA ARG A 52 -6.94 -4.47 7.94
C ARG A 52 -8.23 -4.01 8.60
N VAL A 53 -9.20 -3.53 7.82
CA VAL A 53 -10.54 -3.18 8.33
C VAL A 53 -11.25 -4.40 8.92
N LEU A 54 -11.04 -5.59 8.35
CA LEU A 54 -11.56 -6.87 8.85
C LEU A 54 -10.77 -7.44 10.05
N GLY A 55 -9.68 -6.79 10.47
CA GLY A 55 -8.89 -7.15 11.64
C GLY A 55 -7.58 -7.91 11.34
N ASP A 56 -7.23 -8.12 10.07
CA ASP A 56 -5.95 -8.75 9.73
C ASP A 56 -4.78 -7.80 10.04
N ASN A 57 -3.72 -8.33 10.65
CA ASN A 57 -2.50 -7.57 10.95
C ASN A 57 -1.48 -7.69 9.79
N ILE A 58 -1.55 -6.75 8.85
CA ILE A 58 -0.72 -6.70 7.64
C ILE A 58 0.05 -5.38 7.63
N GLU A 59 1.36 -5.39 7.36
CA GLU A 59 2.20 -4.19 7.24
C GLU A 59 1.65 -3.23 6.16
N VAL A 60 1.64 -1.93 6.43
CA VAL A 60 1.19 -0.91 5.47
C VAL A 60 2.26 -0.71 4.39
N THR A 61 1.90 -1.00 3.14
CA THR A 61 2.76 -0.71 2.00
C THR A 61 2.63 0.77 1.60
N ILE A 62 3.75 1.49 1.56
CA ILE A 62 3.80 2.87 1.08
C ILE A 62 4.49 2.90 -0.30
N PRO A 63 3.77 3.21 -1.39
CA PRO A 63 4.34 3.28 -2.73
C PRO A 63 5.50 4.28 -2.81
N GLY A 64 6.61 3.89 -3.43
CA GLY A 64 7.80 4.75 -3.57
C GLY A 64 8.71 4.79 -2.33
N ARG A 65 8.31 4.15 -1.23
CA ARG A 65 9.18 3.92 -0.08
C ARG A 65 9.94 2.60 -0.29
N ASP A 66 11.22 2.70 -0.66
CA ASP A 66 12.13 1.55 -0.71
C ASP A 66 12.48 1.11 0.72
N GLU A 67 11.51 0.55 1.44
CA GLU A 67 11.79 -0.13 2.69
C GLU A 67 12.42 -1.49 2.39
N GLY A 68 13.72 -1.45 2.18
CA GLY A 68 14.59 -2.29 2.99
C GLY A 68 14.65 -3.76 2.64
N PHE A 69 14.29 -4.23 1.44
CA PHE A 69 14.68 -5.59 1.03
C PHE A 69 16.19 -5.81 1.19
N PHE A 70 17.00 -4.83 0.79
CA PHE A 70 18.44 -4.83 1.03
C PHE A 70 18.81 -4.64 2.50
N ALA A 71 18.10 -3.78 3.25
CA ALA A 71 18.38 -3.55 4.68
C ALA A 71 18.04 -4.79 5.55
N LYS A 72 17.00 -5.55 5.20
CA LYS A 72 16.58 -6.80 5.84
C LYS A 72 17.57 -7.92 5.54
N ILE A 73 18.13 -7.99 4.32
CA ILE A 73 19.22 -8.91 3.96
C ILE A 73 20.54 -8.52 4.64
N LEU A 74 20.89 -7.23 4.68
CA LEU A 74 22.14 -6.74 5.27
C LEU A 74 22.14 -6.91 6.80
N SER A 75 21.00 -6.71 7.47
CA SER A 75 20.88 -6.93 8.91
C SER A 75 21.01 -8.41 9.30
N PHE A 76 20.63 -9.33 8.41
CA PHE A 76 20.83 -10.76 8.58
C PHE A 76 22.31 -11.15 8.44
N PHE A 77 23.06 -10.48 7.57
CA PHE A 77 24.50 -10.71 7.37
C PHE A 77 25.38 -10.07 8.45
N ARG A 78 24.95 -8.97 9.06
CA ARG A 78 25.71 -8.24 10.09
C ARG A 78 25.64 -8.90 11.49
N ARG A 79 24.84 -9.95 11.64
CA ARG A 79 24.70 -10.76 12.88
C ARG A 79 25.52 -12.06 12.87
N LYS A 80 26.47 -12.21 11.95
CA LYS A 80 27.40 -13.35 11.90
C LYS A 80 28.84 -12.89 12.06
#